data_AF-A0A9E3SYZ7-F1
#
_entry.id   AF-A0A9E3SYZ7-F1
#
_cell.length_a   1.000
_cell.length_b   1.000
_cell.length_c   1.000
_cell.angle_alpha   90.00
_cell.angle_beta   90.00
_cell.angle_gamma   90.00
#
_symmetry.space_group_name_H-M   'P 1'
#
loop_
_entity.id
_entity.type
_entity.pdbx_description
1 polymer ?
#
loop_
_entity_poly.entity_id
_entity_poly.type
_entity_poly.pdbx_seq_one_letter_code
_entity_poly.pdbx_strand_id
1 'polypeptide(L)'
;MNTHKRLLIGILALLGALWLPLSMTVAQDHNLSEIFTFESGVSFRYPTGAQLRTDERLPALVGVVVKGTPIFVIDHPLFAAEDFTAATSLSDAAAWYVETLLDLDFDADMVEPSKIDGREALRYPYNYEGDDTLLILIRFENGTFGALDAPASEESLAAAIAVSFDQSSESEAVSGATCIIRTADAKTVQLRVGPGTNRTAYAFLPAKEDFIPLGQAEAADGSLWFQLDKDEAAPQSAASEAWVAADAVETSGDCTHIGAASAPPIVPIIPAAPPASSGGDSGSSGGGSASIAPSPGTWTITYARTGKGSCLDAASFTYDFPVDWSPDVVSLSYTGSTVILSGSRMNQVQPGVYSGVFTLANGNALQFTIRPVSSTLFTGQAQLTGVVEGHTCSNTIDLTISRN
;
A
#
# COMPACT_ATOMS: atom_id res chain seq x y z
N MET A 1 6.46 4.93 60.90
CA MET A 1 5.81 5.06 62.23
C MET A 1 4.92 6.28 62.18
N ASN A 2 3.59 6.08 62.27
CA ASN A 2 2.56 7.04 62.67
C ASN A 2 2.48 8.37 61.88
N THR A 3 1.35 8.90 61.42
CA THR A 3 -0.08 8.62 61.53
C THR A 3 -0.68 9.84 60.85
N HIS A 4 -1.58 9.70 59.87
CA HIS A 4 -2.69 10.64 59.60
C HIS A 4 -3.48 10.12 58.39
N LYS A 5 -4.27 9.06 58.59
CA LYS A 5 -5.35 8.66 57.67
C LYS A 5 -6.55 8.16 58.48
N ARG A 6 -7.42 9.11 58.82
CA ARG A 6 -8.87 9.02 59.03
C ARG A 6 -9.36 10.40 58.59
N LEU A 7 -10.32 10.57 57.70
CA LEU A 7 -11.72 10.24 57.92
C LEU A 7 -12.49 10.76 56.69
N LEU A 8 -13.13 9.90 55.90
CA LEU A 8 -14.48 10.17 55.36
C LEU A 8 -15.01 8.89 54.68
N ILE A 9 -15.81 8.14 55.44
CA ILE A 9 -16.76 7.16 54.93
C ILE A 9 -18.12 7.85 55.03
N GLY A 10 -18.83 7.96 53.91
CA GLY A 10 -20.14 8.57 53.82
C GLY A 10 -20.92 8.06 52.62
N ILE A 11 -21.52 6.87 52.76
CA ILE A 11 -22.84 6.46 52.27
C ILE A 11 -23.15 6.74 50.77
N LEU A 12 -23.16 5.69 49.94
CA LEU A 12 -24.28 5.46 49.01
C LEU A 12 -24.34 3.98 48.61
N ALA A 13 -25.34 3.27 49.17
CA ALA A 13 -25.80 1.98 48.68
C ALA A 13 -27.12 2.21 47.92
N LEU A 14 -27.37 1.35 46.92
CA LEU A 14 -28.55 1.28 46.05
C LEU A 14 -28.62 2.26 44.87
N LEU A 15 -27.95 1.88 43.78
CA LEU A 15 -28.54 1.90 42.45
C LEU A 15 -27.95 0.72 41.67
N GLY A 16 -28.73 -0.33 41.51
CA GLY A 16 -28.46 -1.40 40.57
C GLY A 16 -28.55 -0.81 39.16
N ALA A 17 -27.42 -0.32 38.66
CA ALA A 17 -27.22 -0.08 37.25
C ALA A 17 -26.90 -1.43 36.62
N LEU A 18 -27.86 -1.93 35.85
CA LEU A 18 -27.71 -2.97 34.86
C LEU A 18 -26.47 -2.65 34.01
N TRP A 19 -25.34 -3.31 34.27
CA TRP A 19 -24.18 -3.32 33.39
C TRP A 19 -24.56 -4.14 32.15
N LEU A 20 -25.18 -3.50 31.18
CA LEU A 20 -25.18 -3.98 29.81
C LEU A 20 -23.77 -3.78 29.26
N PRO A 21 -23.09 -4.80 28.73
CA PRO A 21 -21.88 -4.58 27.96
C PRO A 21 -22.28 -3.94 26.62
N LEU A 22 -22.46 -2.61 26.61
CA LEU A 22 -22.12 -1.82 25.44
C LEU A 22 -20.61 -1.59 25.61
N SER A 23 -19.75 -2.15 24.76
CA SER A 23 -19.52 -1.55 23.45
C SER A 23 -18.87 -2.58 22.54
N MET A 24 -19.56 -3.01 21.48
CA MET A 24 -18.84 -3.37 20.26
C MET A 24 -18.51 -2.05 19.57
N THR A 25 -17.37 -1.48 19.94
CA THR A 25 -16.71 -0.48 19.10
C THR A 25 -16.50 -1.17 17.76
N VAL A 26 -17.11 -0.65 16.70
CA VAL A 26 -16.84 -1.10 15.34
C VAL A 26 -15.34 -0.96 15.16
N ALA A 27 -14.62 -2.08 15.13
CA ALA A 27 -13.20 -2.09 14.82
C ALA A 27 -13.08 -1.37 13.48
N GLN A 28 -12.51 -0.16 13.48
CA GLN A 28 -12.08 0.42 12.22
C GLN A 28 -11.08 -0.58 11.66
N ASP A 29 -11.41 -1.12 10.49
CA ASP A 29 -10.54 -2.03 9.76
C ASP A 29 -9.33 -1.23 9.31
N HIS A 30 -8.32 -1.17 10.17
CA HIS A 30 -7.06 -0.53 9.87
C HIS A 30 -6.34 -1.44 8.88
N ASN A 31 -6.09 -0.94 7.67
CA ASN A 31 -5.34 -1.69 6.66
C ASN A 31 -3.86 -1.79 7.06
N LEU A 32 -3.51 -2.81 7.86
CA LEU A 32 -2.16 -3.10 8.34
C LEU A 32 -1.42 -4.03 7.36
N SER A 33 -0.99 -3.51 6.22
CA SER A 33 -0.38 -4.32 5.16
C SER A 33 1.13 -4.49 5.30
N GLU A 34 1.83 -3.52 5.90
CA GLU A 34 3.29 -3.50 6.00
C GLU A 34 3.77 -4.23 7.25
N ILE A 35 4.97 -4.80 7.23
CA ILE A 35 5.55 -5.56 8.35
C ILE A 35 6.88 -4.93 8.76
N PHE A 36 7.05 -4.70 10.07
CA PHE A 36 8.35 -4.39 10.66
C PHE A 36 8.82 -5.57 11.51
N THR A 37 10.10 -5.90 11.44
CA THR A 37 10.71 -6.98 12.24
C THR A 37 11.91 -6.41 13.00
N PHE A 38 11.89 -6.55 14.32
CA PHE A 38 13.01 -6.23 15.20
C PHE A 38 14.14 -7.25 15.03
N GLU A 39 15.35 -6.89 15.45
CA GLU A 39 16.50 -7.82 15.44
C GLU A 39 16.27 -9.08 16.29
N SER A 40 15.37 -9.01 17.28
CA SER A 40 14.99 -10.14 18.12
C SER A 40 14.10 -11.18 17.42
N GLY A 41 13.61 -10.87 16.20
CA GLY A 41 12.63 -11.68 15.48
C GLY A 41 11.17 -11.38 15.84
N VAL A 42 10.91 -10.51 16.81
CA VAL A 42 9.57 -9.97 17.05
C VAL A 42 9.16 -9.09 15.87
N SER A 43 7.91 -9.21 15.43
CA SER A 43 7.40 -8.42 14.32
C SER A 43 6.01 -7.86 14.62
N PHE A 44 5.62 -6.83 13.89
CA PHE A 44 4.26 -6.29 13.92
C PHE A 44 3.88 -5.73 12.55
N ARG A 45 2.57 -5.61 12.31
CA ARG A 45 2.00 -4.99 11.12
C ARG A 45 1.63 -3.54 11.38
N TYR A 46 1.77 -2.69 10.36
CA TYR A 46 1.44 -1.27 10.45
C TYR A 46 0.79 -0.74 9.15
N PRO A 47 0.13 0.45 9.18
CA PRO A 47 -0.57 0.98 8.02
C PRO A 47 0.34 1.32 6.84
N THR A 48 -0.13 1.08 5.62
CA THR A 48 0.57 1.51 4.40
C THR A 48 0.83 3.02 4.43
N GLY A 49 2.06 3.43 4.14
CA GLY A 49 2.45 4.84 4.09
C GLY A 49 2.73 5.49 5.45
N ALA A 50 2.66 4.75 6.56
CA ALA A 50 3.23 5.21 7.82
C ALA A 50 4.74 5.39 7.70
N GLN A 51 5.29 6.36 8.42
CA GLN A 51 6.75 6.56 8.49
C GLN A 51 7.29 5.83 9.72
N LEU A 52 8.31 5.00 9.52
CA LEU A 52 9.04 4.38 10.62
C LEU A 52 10.18 5.28 11.06
N ARG A 53 10.35 5.43 12.38
CA ARG A 53 11.48 6.12 13.01
C ARG A 53 12.16 5.16 13.97
N THR A 54 13.42 4.85 13.68
CA THR A 54 14.28 4.00 14.52
C THR A 54 15.37 4.86 15.14
N ASP A 55 15.79 4.57 16.37
CA ASP A 55 16.99 5.14 16.99
C ASP A 55 18.05 4.05 17.14
N GLU A 56 19.22 4.21 16.52
CA GLU A 56 20.32 3.24 16.61
C GLU A 56 20.79 2.99 18.04
N ARG A 57 20.53 3.93 18.96
CA ARG A 57 20.87 3.80 20.39
C ARG A 57 19.82 2.99 21.16
N LEU A 58 18.62 2.84 20.61
CA LEU A 58 17.50 2.09 21.19
C LEU A 58 16.87 1.20 20.10
N PRO A 59 17.58 0.16 19.62
CA PRO A 59 17.11 -0.68 18.51
C PRO A 59 15.84 -1.48 18.84
N ALA A 60 15.51 -1.62 20.12
CA ALA A 60 14.27 -2.24 20.59
C ALA A 60 13.06 -1.27 20.60
N LEU A 61 13.19 -0.06 20.07
CA LEU A 61 12.10 0.93 20.00
C LEU A 61 11.94 1.45 18.56
N VAL A 62 10.69 1.41 18.07
CA VAL A 62 10.32 2.00 16.78
C VAL A 62 9.11 2.93 16.94
N GLY A 63 9.23 4.15 16.41
CA GLY A 63 8.11 5.05 16.25
C GLY A 63 7.40 4.84 14.90
N VAL A 64 6.13 4.43 14.94
CA VAL A 64 5.23 4.34 13.78
C VAL A 64 4.46 5.66 13.69
N VAL A 65 4.79 6.51 12.72
CA VAL A 65 4.17 7.83 12.58
C VAL A 65 3.07 7.79 11.52
N VAL A 66 1.82 7.94 11.97
CA VAL A 66 0.63 7.97 11.12
C VAL A 66 0.03 9.37 11.16
N LYS A 67 -0.02 10.05 10.01
CA LYS A 67 -0.54 11.43 9.87
C LYS A 67 0.10 12.44 10.85
N GLY A 68 1.35 12.19 11.25
CA GLY A 68 2.09 13.04 12.17
C GLY A 68 1.97 12.63 13.64
N THR A 69 1.10 11.67 13.98
CA THR A 69 0.95 11.13 15.32
C THR A 69 1.85 9.90 15.50
N PRO A 70 2.78 9.89 16.47
CA PRO A 70 3.62 8.73 16.73
C PRO A 70 2.90 7.69 17.61
N ILE A 71 3.11 6.42 17.28
CA ILE A 71 2.88 5.26 18.16
C ILE A 71 4.23 4.60 18.36
N PHE A 72 4.70 4.49 19.59
CA PHE A 72 5.95 3.80 19.90
C PHE A 72 5.67 2.32 20.15
N VAL A 73 6.39 1.45 19.45
CA VAL A 73 6.36 0.00 19.64
C VAL A 73 7.70 -0.40 20.23
N ILE A 74 7.66 -1.09 21.37
CA ILE A 74 8.82 -1.44 22.19
C ILE A 74 8.91 -2.95 22.33
N ASP A 75 10.04 -3.51 21.91
CA ASP A 75 10.33 -4.94 21.93
C ASP A 75 10.90 -5.41 23.28
N HIS A 76 10.77 -6.70 23.54
CA HIS A 76 11.15 -7.37 24.79
C HIS A 76 12.64 -7.25 25.19
N PRO A 77 13.64 -7.06 24.30
CA PRO A 77 15.03 -6.90 24.74
C PRO A 77 15.24 -5.68 25.63
N LEU A 78 14.41 -4.64 25.48
CA LEU A 78 14.48 -3.47 26.37
C LEU A 78 14.14 -3.85 27.82
N PHE A 79 13.12 -4.69 28.00
CA PHE A 79 12.70 -5.18 29.31
C PHE A 79 13.66 -6.25 29.86
N ALA A 80 14.18 -7.11 28.99
CA ALA A 80 15.14 -8.15 29.38
C ALA A 80 16.47 -7.57 29.89
N ALA A 81 16.85 -6.36 29.44
CA ALA A 81 18.03 -5.65 29.95
C ALA A 81 17.92 -5.29 31.45
N GLU A 82 16.70 -5.26 31.98
CA GLU A 82 16.36 -4.96 33.38
C GLU A 82 15.93 -6.22 34.14
N ASP A 83 16.40 -7.39 33.70
CA ASP A 83 16.13 -8.70 34.30
C ASP A 83 14.64 -9.10 34.32
N PHE A 84 13.80 -8.52 33.46
CA PHE A 84 12.42 -8.98 33.32
C PHE A 84 12.33 -10.31 32.60
N THR A 85 11.49 -11.20 33.14
CA THR A 85 11.34 -12.57 32.68
C THR A 85 9.87 -12.90 32.42
N ALA A 86 9.60 -14.11 31.92
CA ALA A 86 8.24 -14.60 31.77
C ALA A 86 7.44 -14.67 33.09
N ALA A 87 8.12 -14.66 34.24
CA ALA A 87 7.47 -14.62 35.56
C ALA A 87 7.11 -13.20 36.01
N THR A 88 7.67 -12.16 35.38
CA THR A 88 7.36 -10.75 35.70
C THR A 88 5.92 -10.45 35.31
N SER A 89 5.16 -9.82 36.21
CA SER A 89 3.80 -9.40 35.92
C SER A 89 3.79 -8.22 34.94
N LEU A 90 2.75 -8.11 34.11
CA LEU A 90 2.64 -6.94 33.22
C LEU A 90 2.50 -5.62 33.99
N SER A 91 1.98 -5.66 35.23
CA SER A 91 1.88 -4.47 36.08
C SER A 91 3.24 -4.00 36.58
N ASP A 92 4.14 -4.92 36.98
CA ASP A 92 5.50 -4.55 37.39
C ASP A 92 6.29 -3.99 36.21
N ALA A 93 6.09 -4.56 35.01
CA ALA A 93 6.67 -4.06 33.78
C ALA A 93 6.15 -2.66 33.40
N ALA A 94 4.83 -2.43 33.56
CA ALA A 94 4.22 -1.12 33.35
C ALA A 94 4.78 -0.08 34.34
N ALA A 95 4.90 -0.44 35.63
CA ALA A 95 5.45 0.43 36.66
C ALA A 95 6.88 0.86 36.31
N TRP A 96 7.74 -0.09 35.94
CA TRP A 96 9.10 0.25 35.51
C TRP A 96 9.13 1.14 34.27
N TYR A 97 8.32 0.88 33.25
CA TYR A 97 8.28 1.71 32.04
C TYR A 97 7.90 3.16 32.40
N VAL A 98 6.84 3.33 33.18
CA VAL A 98 6.30 4.65 33.56
C VAL A 98 7.26 5.39 34.51
N GLU A 99 7.77 4.72 35.54
CA GLU A 99 8.65 5.36 36.54
C GLU A 99 10.06 5.59 36.02
N THR A 100 10.61 4.65 35.24
CA THR A 100 12.04 4.69 34.85
C THR A 100 12.24 5.39 33.51
N LEU A 101 11.42 5.09 32.49
CA LEU A 101 11.61 5.67 31.17
C LEU A 101 10.92 7.03 31.03
N LEU A 102 9.76 7.22 31.66
CA LEU A 102 8.98 8.46 31.55
C LEU A 102 9.14 9.41 32.74
N ASP A 103 9.76 8.97 33.84
CA ASP A 103 9.91 9.73 35.09
C ASP A 103 8.56 10.20 35.67
N LEU A 104 7.56 9.31 35.65
CA LEU A 104 6.20 9.53 36.16
C LEU A 104 5.87 8.61 37.34
N ASP A 105 4.97 9.02 38.22
CA ASP A 105 4.45 8.16 39.28
C ASP A 105 3.47 7.12 38.72
N PHE A 106 3.71 5.84 38.96
CA PHE A 106 2.81 4.76 38.55
C PHE A 106 1.68 4.54 39.59
N ASP A 107 0.43 4.53 39.14
CA ASP A 107 -0.74 4.23 39.98
C ASP A 107 -1.34 2.86 39.62
N ALA A 108 -1.07 1.86 40.45
CA ALA A 108 -1.57 0.51 40.24
C ALA A 108 -3.11 0.40 40.18
N ASP A 109 -3.85 1.36 40.75
CA ASP A 109 -5.32 1.37 40.70
C ASP A 109 -5.87 1.76 39.31
N MET A 110 -5.02 2.36 38.45
CA MET A 110 -5.36 2.74 37.07
C MET A 110 -5.09 1.63 36.05
N VAL A 111 -4.54 0.49 36.50
CA VAL A 111 -4.28 -0.67 35.64
C VAL A 111 -5.57 -1.34 35.21
N GLU A 112 -5.71 -1.55 33.90
CA GLU A 112 -6.83 -2.25 33.28
C GLU A 112 -6.36 -3.57 32.65
N PRO A 113 -6.53 -4.72 33.33
CA PRO A 113 -6.24 -6.02 32.74
C PRO A 113 -7.14 -6.27 31.53
N SER A 114 -6.56 -6.81 30.45
CA SER A 114 -7.29 -7.07 29.21
C SER A 114 -6.76 -8.32 28.50
N LYS A 115 -7.34 -8.62 27.34
CA LYS A 115 -6.81 -9.62 26.41
C LYS A 115 -6.78 -9.04 25.01
N ILE A 116 -5.70 -9.29 24.29
CA ILE A 116 -5.55 -8.94 22.88
C ILE A 116 -5.24 -10.24 22.15
N ASP A 117 -6.14 -10.64 21.25
CA ASP A 117 -6.06 -11.93 20.54
C ASP A 117 -5.84 -13.14 21.48
N GLY A 118 -6.57 -13.16 22.59
CA GLY A 118 -6.48 -14.24 23.60
C GLY A 118 -5.26 -14.18 24.53
N ARG A 119 -4.24 -13.37 24.20
CA ARG A 119 -3.02 -13.17 25.00
C ARG A 119 -3.28 -12.25 26.19
N GLU A 120 -2.51 -12.46 27.26
CA GLU A 120 -2.55 -11.58 28.44
C GLU A 120 -2.06 -10.18 28.04
N ALA A 121 -2.87 -9.17 28.33
CA ALA A 121 -2.52 -7.78 28.06
C ALA A 121 -2.91 -6.88 29.23
N LEU A 122 -2.31 -5.70 29.28
CA LEU A 122 -2.58 -4.66 30.26
C LEU A 122 -2.71 -3.33 29.52
N ARG A 123 -3.68 -2.52 29.94
CA ARG A 123 -3.84 -1.14 29.51
C ARG A 123 -3.60 -0.23 30.71
N TYR A 124 -2.88 0.86 30.49
CA TYR A 124 -2.58 1.85 31.51
C TYR A 124 -2.74 3.24 30.90
N PRO A 125 -3.87 3.93 31.14
CA PRO A 125 -4.03 5.32 30.76
C PRO A 125 -3.23 6.23 31.70
N TYR A 126 -2.52 7.20 31.15
CA TYR A 126 -1.78 8.20 31.92
C TYR A 126 -1.74 9.53 31.17
N ASN A 127 -1.36 10.60 31.88
CA ASN A 127 -1.17 11.92 31.29
C ASN A 127 0.33 12.20 31.15
N TYR A 128 0.77 12.56 29.95
CA TYR A 128 2.15 12.95 29.67
C TYR A 128 2.16 14.31 29.00
N GLU A 129 2.86 15.27 29.62
CA GLU A 129 2.94 16.65 29.14
C GLU A 129 1.58 17.34 28.88
N GLY A 130 0.50 16.87 29.53
CA GLY A 130 -0.86 17.39 29.37
C GLY A 130 -1.72 16.60 28.39
N ASP A 131 -1.16 15.63 27.67
CA ASP A 131 -1.89 14.79 26.71
C ASP A 131 -2.28 13.43 27.31
N ASP A 132 -3.50 12.99 27.01
CA ASP A 132 -3.99 11.66 27.40
C ASP A 132 -3.31 10.60 26.55
N THR A 133 -2.56 9.72 27.20
CA THR A 133 -1.73 8.68 26.60
C THR A 133 -2.17 7.31 27.12
N LEU A 134 -1.96 6.28 26.32
CA LEU A 134 -2.27 4.90 26.63
C LEU A 134 -1.02 4.05 26.43
N LEU A 135 -0.62 3.36 27.50
CA LEU A 135 0.35 2.28 27.44
C LEU A 135 -0.41 0.94 27.34
N ILE A 136 -0.03 0.12 26.36
CA ILE A 136 -0.50 -1.25 26.20
C ILE A 136 0.71 -2.17 26.37
N LEU A 137 0.68 -3.09 27.34
CA LEU A 137 1.63 -4.20 27.38
C LEU A 137 0.94 -5.48 26.96
N ILE A 138 1.64 -6.32 26.22
CA ILE A 138 1.13 -7.60 25.75
C ILE A 138 2.17 -8.70 25.95
N ARG A 139 1.74 -9.83 26.51
CA ARG A 139 2.58 -11.01 26.66
C ARG A 139 2.61 -11.81 25.37
N PHE A 140 3.82 -12.09 24.89
CA PHE A 140 4.09 -12.98 23.76
C PHE A 140 3.96 -14.45 24.19
N GLU A 141 3.82 -15.36 23.22
CA GLU A 141 3.60 -16.79 23.50
C GLU A 141 4.75 -17.46 24.26
N ASN A 142 5.98 -17.01 24.02
CA ASN A 142 7.17 -17.45 24.73
C ASN A 142 7.24 -16.97 26.20
N GLY A 143 6.27 -16.15 26.63
CA GLY A 143 6.17 -15.56 27.96
C GLY A 143 6.87 -14.19 28.13
N THR A 144 7.71 -13.75 27.20
CA THR A 144 8.22 -12.36 27.19
C THR A 144 7.09 -11.39 26.81
N PHE A 145 7.37 -10.09 26.77
CA PHE A 145 6.33 -9.10 26.48
C PHE A 145 6.91 -7.88 25.77
N GLY A 146 6.06 -7.22 25.00
CA GLY A 146 6.33 -5.92 24.38
C GLY A 146 5.35 -4.86 24.88
N ALA A 147 5.62 -3.61 24.52
CA ALA A 147 4.76 -2.48 24.85
C ALA A 147 4.44 -1.63 23.62
N LEU A 148 3.28 -0.98 23.66
CA LEU A 148 2.91 0.09 22.75
C LEU A 148 2.52 1.31 23.57
N ASP A 149 3.06 2.46 23.20
CA ASP A 149 2.81 3.75 23.83
C ASP A 149 2.26 4.70 22.76
N ALA A 150 1.01 5.13 22.93
CA ALA A 150 0.27 5.87 21.93
C ALA A 150 -0.64 6.92 22.58
N PRO A 151 -0.93 8.04 21.91
CA PRO A 151 -2.01 8.94 22.32
C PRO A 151 -3.32 8.17 22.44
N ALA A 152 -4.14 8.49 23.45
CA ALA A 152 -5.40 7.79 23.70
C ALA A 152 -6.38 7.90 22.51
N SER A 153 -6.26 8.95 21.69
CA SER A 153 -7.01 9.11 20.43
C SER A 153 -6.69 8.06 19.37
N GLU A 154 -5.53 7.40 19.45
CA GLU A 154 -5.07 6.35 18.54
C GLU A 154 -5.17 4.94 19.14
N GLU A 155 -5.91 4.76 20.26
CA GLU A 155 -6.09 3.46 20.93
C GLU A 155 -6.49 2.35 19.96
N SER A 156 -7.41 2.63 19.04
CA SER A 156 -7.90 1.61 18.10
C SER A 156 -6.80 1.09 17.16
N LEU A 157 -5.88 1.97 16.74
CA LEU A 157 -4.76 1.60 15.88
C LEU A 157 -3.67 0.89 16.70
N ALA A 158 -3.35 1.39 17.89
CA ALA A 158 -2.41 0.73 18.80
C ALA A 158 -2.87 -0.70 19.14
N ALA A 159 -4.15 -0.89 19.44
CA ALA A 159 -4.71 -2.22 19.67
C ALA A 159 -4.62 -3.12 18.43
N ALA A 160 -4.85 -2.59 17.23
CA ALA A 160 -4.72 -3.37 15.99
C ALA A 160 -3.26 -3.77 15.71
N ILE A 161 -2.29 -2.89 15.97
CA ILE A 161 -0.86 -3.22 15.89
C ILE A 161 -0.54 -4.32 16.92
N ALA A 162 -1.01 -4.17 18.15
CA ALA A 162 -0.79 -5.12 19.24
C ALA A 162 -1.28 -6.53 18.90
N VAL A 163 -2.40 -6.68 18.17
CA VAL A 163 -2.88 -8.00 17.68
C VAL A 163 -1.81 -8.71 16.87
N SER A 164 -1.14 -8.00 15.96
CA SER A 164 -0.07 -8.55 15.12
C SER A 164 1.32 -8.55 15.77
N PHE A 165 1.46 -7.94 16.95
CA PHE A 165 2.74 -7.78 17.63
C PHE A 165 3.06 -9.02 18.44
N ASP A 166 3.94 -9.88 17.92
CA ASP A 166 4.37 -11.08 18.61
C ASP A 166 5.80 -11.46 18.25
N GLN A 167 6.42 -12.27 19.12
CA GLN A 167 7.60 -13.01 18.75
C GLN A 167 7.17 -14.07 17.75
N SER A 168 7.61 -13.93 16.51
CA SER A 168 7.55 -15.04 15.57
C SER A 168 8.51 -16.12 16.08
N SER A 169 8.07 -16.95 17.04
CA SER A 169 8.67 -18.26 17.19
C SER A 169 8.37 -18.94 15.88
N GLU A 170 9.40 -19.12 15.05
CA GLU A 170 9.24 -19.63 13.70
C GLU A 170 8.64 -18.51 12.78
N SER A 171 9.10 -18.28 11.55
CA SER A 171 9.24 -19.37 10.59
C SER A 171 8.14 -20.42 10.75
N GLU A 172 6.96 -20.03 11.24
CA GLU A 172 5.76 -20.36 10.54
C GLU A 172 6.01 -19.61 9.23
N ALA A 173 6.48 -20.23 8.14
CA ALA A 173 5.70 -21.29 7.55
C ALA A 173 4.27 -21.16 8.07
N VAL A 174 3.65 -20.02 7.75
CA VAL A 174 2.30 -20.06 7.25
C VAL A 174 2.33 -21.35 6.43
N SER A 175 1.69 -22.39 6.93
CA SER A 175 1.40 -23.54 6.10
C SER A 175 0.52 -23.10 4.92
N GLY A 176 0.18 -21.83 4.81
CA GLY A 176 0.18 -21.16 3.54
C GLY A 176 1.59 -21.01 2.99
N ALA A 177 2.11 -22.07 2.36
CA ALA A 177 3.33 -21.99 1.57
C ALA A 177 3.27 -20.71 0.71
N THR A 178 4.38 -20.01 0.50
CA THR A 178 4.42 -18.85 -0.40
C THR A 178 3.63 -19.17 -1.65
N CYS A 179 2.67 -18.32 -2.03
CA CYS A 179 1.92 -18.54 -3.25
C CYS A 179 2.92 -18.63 -4.41
N ILE A 180 3.01 -19.81 -5.00
CA ILE A 180 3.81 -20.07 -6.18
C ILE A 180 2.83 -20.36 -7.30
N ILE A 181 2.97 -19.63 -8.39
CA ILE A 181 2.24 -19.89 -9.61
C ILE A 181 3.18 -20.32 -10.72
N ARG A 182 2.69 -21.18 -11.61
CA ARG A 182 3.44 -21.65 -12.77
C ARG A 182 2.51 -22.12 -13.88
N THR A 183 3.05 -22.35 -15.07
CA THR A 183 2.34 -23.05 -16.16
C THR A 183 3.13 -24.27 -16.62
N ALA A 184 2.44 -25.37 -16.94
CA ALA A 184 3.08 -26.59 -17.41
C ALA A 184 3.64 -26.45 -18.84
N ASP A 185 2.93 -25.69 -19.68
CA ASP A 185 3.17 -25.60 -21.11
C ASP A 185 3.55 -24.18 -21.51
N ALA A 186 4.49 -24.08 -22.47
CA ALA A 186 4.89 -22.79 -23.01
C ALA A 186 3.80 -22.23 -23.92
N LYS A 187 3.63 -20.90 -23.92
CA LYS A 187 2.74 -20.18 -24.84
C LYS A 187 1.24 -20.45 -24.65
N THR A 188 0.85 -20.90 -23.48
CA THR A 188 -0.57 -21.17 -23.13
C THR A 188 -1.16 -20.06 -22.27
N VAL A 189 -0.37 -19.50 -21.35
CA VAL A 189 -0.81 -18.52 -20.37
C VAL A 189 -0.34 -17.13 -20.78
N GLN A 190 -1.28 -16.24 -21.08
CA GLN A 190 -0.99 -14.89 -21.58
C GLN A 190 -0.70 -13.91 -20.44
N LEU A 191 0.39 -13.15 -20.56
CA LEU A 191 0.68 -11.98 -19.72
C LEU A 191 0.04 -10.73 -20.32
N ARG A 192 -0.62 -9.94 -19.47
CA ARG A 192 -1.36 -8.73 -19.85
C ARG A 192 -0.90 -7.51 -19.06
N VAL A 193 -1.18 -6.32 -19.61
CA VAL A 193 -0.86 -5.02 -19.00
C VAL A 193 -1.82 -4.62 -17.85
N GLY A 194 -2.62 -5.56 -17.34
CA GLY A 194 -3.60 -5.34 -16.29
C GLY A 194 -4.54 -6.54 -16.17
N PRO A 195 -5.41 -6.57 -15.14
CA PRO A 195 -6.39 -7.64 -14.96
C PRO A 195 -7.55 -7.53 -15.95
N GLY A 196 -7.93 -8.66 -16.55
CA GLY A 196 -9.06 -8.79 -17.48
C GLY A 196 -8.64 -9.13 -18.92
N THR A 197 -9.54 -9.83 -19.63
CA THR A 197 -9.30 -10.25 -21.02
C THR A 197 -9.50 -9.14 -22.05
N ASN A 198 -10.05 -8.00 -21.62
CA ASN A 198 -10.25 -6.79 -22.42
C ASN A 198 -8.99 -5.90 -22.52
N ARG A 199 -7.84 -6.37 -22.02
CA ARG A 199 -6.54 -5.68 -22.10
C ARG A 199 -5.56 -6.42 -22.98
N THR A 200 -4.63 -5.71 -23.61
CA THR A 200 -3.66 -6.32 -24.52
C THR A 200 -2.77 -7.35 -23.81
N ALA A 201 -2.70 -8.55 -24.39
CA ALA A 201 -1.67 -9.54 -24.07
C ALA A 201 -0.39 -9.21 -24.86
N TYR A 202 0.77 -9.29 -24.20
CA TYR A 202 2.05 -8.86 -24.79
C TYR A 202 3.14 -9.93 -24.75
N ALA A 203 2.96 -10.96 -23.94
CA ALA A 203 3.87 -12.10 -23.77
C ALA A 203 3.10 -13.31 -23.26
N PHE A 204 3.81 -14.43 -23.10
CA PHE A 204 3.32 -15.61 -22.39
C PHE A 204 4.18 -15.87 -21.15
N LEU A 205 3.57 -16.40 -20.09
CA LEU A 205 4.29 -16.82 -18.90
C LEU A 205 5.25 -17.96 -19.26
N PRO A 206 6.52 -17.92 -18.84
CA PRO A 206 7.47 -19.01 -19.03
C PRO A 206 6.97 -20.32 -18.41
N ALA A 207 7.22 -21.43 -19.09
CA ALA A 207 6.75 -22.74 -18.64
C ALA A 207 7.70 -23.39 -17.66
N LYS A 208 7.14 -24.05 -16.64
CA LYS A 208 7.85 -24.80 -15.59
C LYS A 208 8.78 -23.92 -14.75
N GLU A 209 8.50 -22.62 -14.72
CA GLU A 209 9.14 -21.64 -13.85
C GLU A 209 8.12 -21.23 -12.77
N ASP A 210 8.63 -21.07 -11.56
CA ASP A 210 7.85 -20.71 -10.38
C ASP A 210 7.92 -19.20 -10.18
N PHE A 211 6.77 -18.55 -10.05
CA PHE A 211 6.66 -17.11 -9.81
C PHE A 211 5.91 -16.84 -8.52
N ILE A 212 6.31 -15.79 -7.79
CA ILE A 212 5.64 -15.34 -6.57
C ILE A 212 4.79 -14.11 -6.92
N PRO A 213 3.45 -14.16 -6.80
CA PRO A 213 2.63 -12.99 -7.02
C PRO A 213 2.93 -11.87 -6.02
N LEU A 214 3.05 -10.65 -6.53
CA LEU A 214 3.21 -9.43 -5.74
C LEU A 214 1.88 -8.94 -5.17
N GLY A 215 0.77 -9.32 -5.80
CA GLY A 215 -0.57 -8.91 -5.41
C GLY A 215 -1.65 -9.60 -6.26
N GLN A 216 -2.91 -9.36 -5.89
CA GLN A 216 -4.08 -9.84 -6.65
C GLN A 216 -5.15 -8.77 -6.85
N ALA A 217 -5.89 -8.86 -7.95
CA ALA A 217 -7.02 -7.96 -8.21
C ALA A 217 -8.14 -8.70 -8.96
N GLU A 218 -9.38 -8.29 -8.73
CA GLU A 218 -10.53 -8.73 -9.51
C GLU A 218 -10.71 -7.80 -10.74
N ALA A 219 -10.94 -8.41 -11.91
CA ALA A 219 -11.34 -7.68 -13.09
C ALA A 219 -12.84 -7.32 -13.05
N ALA A 220 -13.31 -6.53 -14.00
CA ALA A 220 -14.71 -6.07 -14.05
C ALA A 220 -15.76 -7.20 -14.20
N ASP A 221 -15.34 -8.38 -14.66
CA ASP A 221 -16.16 -9.59 -14.77
C ASP A 221 -16.08 -10.50 -13.52
N GLY A 222 -15.36 -10.07 -12.47
CA GLY A 222 -15.14 -10.83 -11.24
C GLY A 222 -14.03 -11.88 -11.33
N SER A 223 -13.34 -12.00 -12.47
CA SER A 223 -12.20 -12.91 -12.57
C SER A 223 -11.02 -12.43 -11.73
N LEU A 224 -10.35 -13.35 -11.03
CA LEU A 224 -9.17 -13.08 -10.22
C LEU A 224 -7.91 -13.09 -11.08
N TRP A 225 -7.02 -12.12 -10.84
CA TRP A 225 -5.74 -11.98 -11.52
C TRP A 225 -4.61 -11.76 -10.53
N PHE A 226 -3.46 -12.36 -10.83
CA PHE A 226 -2.22 -12.17 -10.09
C PHE A 226 -1.33 -11.14 -10.79
N GLN A 227 -0.78 -10.21 -10.01
CA GLN A 227 0.28 -9.31 -10.43
C GLN A 227 1.63 -9.97 -10.17
N LEU A 228 2.50 -9.97 -11.18
CA LEU A 228 3.86 -10.53 -11.11
C LEU A 228 4.90 -9.43 -11.22
N ASP A 229 6.12 -9.75 -10.79
CA ASP A 229 7.28 -8.95 -11.17
C ASP A 229 7.48 -9.07 -12.69
N LYS A 230 7.39 -7.93 -13.39
CA LYS A 230 7.57 -7.89 -14.84
C LYS A 230 9.00 -8.24 -15.24
N ASP A 231 9.99 -7.84 -14.44
CA ASP A 231 11.39 -8.06 -14.78
C ASP A 231 11.79 -9.53 -14.61
N GLU A 232 11.02 -10.30 -13.83
CA GLU A 232 11.13 -11.76 -13.75
C GLU A 232 10.28 -12.47 -14.81
N ALA A 233 8.98 -12.16 -14.87
CA ALA A 233 8.04 -12.87 -15.75
C ALA A 233 8.20 -12.54 -17.24
N ALA A 234 8.70 -11.33 -17.56
CA ALA A 234 8.90 -10.87 -18.92
C ALA A 234 10.02 -9.80 -19.00
N PRO A 235 11.29 -10.15 -18.69
CA PRO A 235 12.42 -9.20 -18.57
C PRO A 235 12.62 -8.30 -19.78
N GLN A 236 12.25 -8.79 -20.96
CA GLN A 236 12.44 -8.09 -22.21
C GLN A 236 11.23 -7.24 -22.63
N SER A 237 10.11 -7.34 -21.91
CA SER A 237 8.87 -6.66 -22.25
C SER A 237 8.90 -5.17 -21.94
N ALA A 238 8.28 -4.41 -22.84
CA ALA A 238 8.03 -2.98 -22.74
C ALA A 238 6.77 -2.61 -21.95
N ALA A 239 6.03 -3.61 -21.44
CA ALA A 239 4.89 -3.37 -20.56
C ALA A 239 5.32 -2.66 -19.27
N SER A 240 4.41 -1.97 -18.61
CA SER A 240 4.67 -1.42 -17.27
C SER A 240 4.41 -2.43 -16.16
N GLU A 241 3.56 -3.43 -16.43
CA GLU A 241 3.10 -4.41 -15.44
C GLU A 241 2.89 -5.79 -16.09
N ALA A 242 2.92 -6.84 -15.28
CA ALA A 242 2.66 -8.22 -15.70
C ALA A 242 1.50 -8.80 -14.89
N TRP A 243 0.40 -9.13 -15.57
CA TRP A 243 -0.77 -9.73 -14.97
C TRP A 243 -1.13 -11.04 -15.65
N VAL A 244 -1.56 -12.01 -14.85
CA VAL A 244 -1.99 -13.32 -15.31
C VAL A 244 -3.31 -13.72 -14.63
N ALA A 245 -4.18 -14.40 -15.37
CA ALA A 245 -5.44 -14.89 -14.83
C ALA A 245 -5.17 -16.04 -13.86
N ALA A 246 -5.79 -16.01 -12.67
CA ALA A 246 -5.55 -17.01 -11.64
C ALA A 246 -6.02 -18.42 -12.05
N ASP A 247 -7.06 -18.50 -12.88
CA ASP A 247 -7.60 -19.76 -13.43
C ASP A 247 -6.77 -20.34 -14.58
N ALA A 248 -5.79 -19.58 -15.09
CA ALA A 248 -4.90 -20.00 -16.17
C ALA A 248 -3.59 -20.62 -15.68
N VAL A 249 -3.29 -20.57 -14.38
CA VAL A 249 -2.02 -21.04 -13.80
C VAL A 249 -2.24 -22.17 -12.80
N GLU A 250 -1.24 -23.03 -12.64
CA GLU A 250 -1.14 -23.93 -11.51
C GLU A 250 -0.67 -23.14 -10.29
N THR A 251 -1.35 -23.31 -9.15
CA THR A 251 -0.99 -22.67 -7.90
C THR A 251 -0.53 -23.70 -6.88
N SER A 252 0.42 -23.32 -6.03
CA SER A 252 0.81 -24.08 -4.85
C SER A 252 1.09 -23.12 -3.69
N GLY A 253 0.88 -23.61 -2.46
CA GLY A 253 0.88 -22.76 -1.29
C GLY A 253 -0.44 -22.02 -1.06
N ASP A 254 -0.39 -20.87 -0.42
CA ASP A 254 -1.53 -20.03 -0.07
C ASP A 254 -1.64 -18.82 -1.00
N CYS A 255 -2.29 -19.09 -2.13
CA CYS A 255 -2.67 -18.07 -3.08
C CYS A 255 -4.01 -17.41 -2.73
N THR A 256 -4.59 -17.68 -1.56
CA THR A 256 -5.85 -17.06 -1.11
C THR A 256 -5.62 -15.79 -0.29
N HIS A 257 -4.46 -15.65 0.35
CA HIS A 257 -4.11 -14.50 1.20
C HIS A 257 -3.06 -13.57 0.58
N ILE A 258 -3.05 -13.45 -0.75
CA ILE A 258 -2.18 -12.47 -1.44
C ILE A 258 -2.75 -11.06 -1.23
N GLY A 259 -1.89 -10.09 -0.95
CA GLY A 259 -2.27 -8.69 -0.81
C GLY A 259 -3.00 -8.14 -2.04
N ALA A 260 -3.93 -7.21 -1.85
CA ALA A 260 -4.63 -6.58 -2.96
C ALA A 260 -3.69 -5.65 -3.76
N ALA A 261 -3.75 -5.75 -5.09
CA ALA A 261 -3.04 -4.88 -6.01
C ALA A 261 -4.00 -3.90 -6.69
N SER A 262 -3.49 -2.71 -7.01
CA SER A 262 -4.26 -1.69 -7.73
C SER A 262 -4.19 -1.98 -9.23
N ALA A 263 -5.32 -2.40 -9.82
CA ALA A 263 -5.42 -2.58 -11.26
C ALA A 263 -5.21 -1.24 -11.99
N PRO A 264 -4.36 -1.17 -13.04
CA PRO A 264 -4.34 -0.01 -13.92
C PRO A 264 -5.74 0.19 -14.47
N PRO A 265 -6.32 1.39 -14.52
CA PRO A 265 -7.65 1.53 -15.09
C PRO A 265 -7.66 1.22 -16.58
N ILE A 266 -8.77 0.63 -17.02
CA ILE A 266 -9.05 0.42 -18.43
C ILE A 266 -9.39 1.80 -18.99
N VAL A 267 -8.61 2.28 -19.94
CA VAL A 267 -9.01 3.42 -20.77
C VAL A 267 -9.72 2.81 -21.97
N PRO A 268 -11.06 2.91 -22.08
CA PRO A 268 -11.73 2.47 -23.30
C PRO A 268 -11.17 3.25 -24.47
N ILE A 269 -10.82 2.56 -25.56
CA ILE A 269 -10.58 3.21 -26.84
C ILE A 269 -11.96 3.66 -27.34
N ILE A 270 -12.39 4.84 -26.92
CA ILE A 270 -13.60 5.45 -27.46
C ILE A 270 -13.21 5.89 -28.88
N PRO A 271 -13.86 5.37 -29.94
CA PRO A 271 -13.66 5.91 -31.29
C PRO A 271 -13.94 7.41 -31.21
N ALA A 272 -12.98 8.24 -31.66
CA ALA A 272 -13.14 9.68 -31.59
C ALA A 272 -14.47 10.06 -32.23
N ALA A 273 -15.41 10.59 -31.43
CA ALA A 273 -16.62 11.18 -31.96
C ALA A 273 -16.21 12.32 -32.91
N PRO A 274 -16.87 12.47 -34.07
CA PRO A 274 -16.65 13.62 -34.94
C PRO A 274 -16.71 14.92 -34.11
N PRO A 275 -15.81 15.89 -34.32
CA PRO A 275 -15.64 17.03 -33.43
C PRO A 275 -16.97 17.77 -33.23
N ALA A 276 -17.53 17.61 -32.04
CA ALA A 276 -18.73 18.32 -31.60
C ALA A 276 -18.30 19.62 -30.91
N SER A 277 -18.93 20.70 -31.36
CA SER A 277 -18.72 22.08 -30.94
C SER A 277 -18.89 22.27 -29.42
N SER A 278 -18.03 23.12 -28.89
CA SER A 278 -17.85 23.53 -27.48
C SER A 278 -19.11 24.06 -26.79
N GLY A 279 -19.33 23.65 -25.53
CA GLY A 279 -20.16 24.39 -24.58
C GLY A 279 -20.22 23.79 -23.17
N GLY A 280 -19.64 24.50 -22.19
CA GLY A 280 -20.21 24.61 -20.83
C GLY A 280 -19.65 23.76 -19.68
N ASP A 281 -18.67 24.32 -18.97
CA ASP A 281 -18.58 24.56 -17.51
C ASP A 281 -18.90 23.52 -16.40
N SER A 282 -17.90 23.43 -15.49
CA SER A 282 -17.97 23.54 -14.01
C SER A 282 -18.37 22.35 -13.11
N GLY A 283 -17.44 21.96 -12.20
CA GLY A 283 -17.79 21.60 -10.81
C GLY A 283 -16.95 20.53 -10.07
N SER A 284 -16.24 20.99 -9.02
CA SER A 284 -16.18 20.38 -7.67
C SER A 284 -14.93 19.63 -7.16
N SER A 285 -14.68 19.91 -5.88
CA SER A 285 -13.53 19.70 -5.00
C SER A 285 -13.45 18.31 -4.33
N GLY A 286 -12.24 17.89 -3.97
CA GLY A 286 -12.00 16.79 -3.03
C GLY A 286 -10.50 16.62 -2.76
N GLY A 287 -10.06 16.90 -1.53
CA GLY A 287 -8.66 16.88 -1.12
C GLY A 287 -8.06 15.48 -1.03
N GLY A 288 -6.80 15.35 -1.45
CA GLY A 288 -5.99 14.14 -1.28
C GLY A 288 -4.70 14.22 -2.07
N SER A 289 -3.57 14.32 -1.35
CA SER A 289 -2.19 14.45 -1.84
C SER A 289 -1.90 15.67 -2.72
N ALA A 290 -0.76 16.32 -2.50
CA ALA A 290 -0.31 17.47 -3.28
C ALA A 290 0.01 17.05 -4.73
N SER A 291 -1.03 16.88 -5.55
CA SER A 291 -0.88 16.64 -6.98
C SER A 291 -0.25 17.88 -7.60
N ILE A 292 0.91 17.73 -8.24
CA ILE A 292 1.58 18.81 -8.97
C ILE A 292 0.61 19.31 -10.05
N ALA A 293 0.14 20.55 -9.91
CA ALA A 293 -0.76 21.17 -10.87
C ALA A 293 0.04 21.69 -12.08
N PRO A 294 -0.16 21.13 -13.30
CA PRO A 294 0.47 21.62 -14.51
C PRO A 294 -0.04 23.01 -14.89
N SER A 295 0.85 23.87 -15.37
CA SER A 295 0.48 25.20 -15.86
C SER A 295 -0.25 25.10 -17.20
N PRO A 296 -1.40 25.78 -17.40
CA PRO A 296 -2.03 25.82 -18.70
C PRO A 296 -1.17 26.57 -19.73
N GLY A 297 -1.33 26.26 -21.01
CA GLY A 297 -0.66 26.98 -22.10
C GLY A 297 -0.19 26.07 -23.23
N THR A 298 0.83 26.51 -23.96
CA THR A 298 1.43 25.76 -25.05
C THR A 298 2.56 24.87 -24.56
N TRP A 299 2.52 23.60 -24.94
CA TRP A 299 3.48 22.57 -24.56
C TRP A 299 3.98 21.84 -25.80
N THR A 300 5.13 21.20 -25.69
CA THR A 300 5.72 20.38 -26.74
C THR A 300 5.85 18.95 -26.23
N ILE A 301 5.28 17.99 -26.97
CA ILE A 301 5.45 16.55 -26.75
C ILE A 301 6.68 16.12 -27.56
N THR A 302 7.66 15.52 -26.88
CA THR A 302 8.85 14.94 -27.50
C THR A 302 8.88 13.45 -27.21
N TYR A 303 9.20 12.66 -28.23
CA TYR A 303 9.25 11.20 -28.16
C TYR A 303 10.71 10.73 -28.11
N ALA A 304 10.98 9.65 -27.38
CA ALA A 304 12.25 8.94 -27.50
C ALA A 304 12.46 8.48 -28.94
N ARG A 305 13.71 8.53 -29.43
CA ARG A 305 14.06 8.12 -30.82
C ARG A 305 13.98 6.61 -31.05
N THR A 306 13.88 5.83 -29.98
CA THR A 306 13.78 4.39 -30.01
C THR A 306 12.64 3.96 -29.09
N GLY A 307 11.76 3.10 -29.57
CA GLY A 307 10.75 2.43 -28.78
C GLY A 307 11.06 0.95 -28.60
N LYS A 308 10.38 0.31 -27.64
CA LYS A 308 10.49 -1.12 -27.36
C LYS A 308 9.19 -1.81 -27.76
N GLY A 309 9.28 -2.87 -28.57
CA GLY A 309 8.15 -3.71 -28.96
C GLY A 309 8.24 -5.10 -28.34
N SER A 310 7.09 -5.69 -28.01
CA SER A 310 6.95 -7.10 -27.63
C SER A 310 5.81 -7.73 -28.44
N CYS A 311 6.11 -8.80 -29.17
CA CYS A 311 5.14 -9.47 -30.03
C CYS A 311 4.63 -10.76 -29.39
N LEU A 312 3.33 -11.01 -29.55
CA LEU A 312 2.73 -12.29 -29.20
C LEU A 312 2.92 -13.27 -30.38
N ASP A 313 4.07 -13.94 -30.38
CA ASP A 313 4.36 -15.06 -31.27
C ASP A 313 4.67 -16.32 -30.46
N ALA A 314 5.12 -17.37 -31.15
CA ALA A 314 5.53 -18.56 -30.46
C ALA A 314 6.73 -18.26 -29.52
N ALA A 315 7.71 -17.43 -29.88
CA ALA A 315 8.88 -17.23 -29.02
C ALA A 315 8.73 -16.10 -27.97
N SER A 316 7.73 -15.23 -28.10
CA SER A 316 7.68 -13.90 -27.47
C SER A 316 9.02 -13.18 -27.62
N PHE A 317 9.24 -12.51 -28.75
CA PHE A 317 10.44 -11.70 -28.96
C PHE A 317 10.20 -10.22 -28.70
N THR A 318 11.28 -9.53 -28.38
CA THR A 318 11.31 -8.07 -28.24
C THR A 318 12.28 -7.45 -29.22
N TYR A 319 12.03 -6.19 -29.57
CA TYR A 319 12.82 -5.46 -30.53
C TYR A 319 12.84 -3.98 -30.20
N ASP A 320 13.92 -3.32 -30.62
CA ASP A 320 13.99 -1.88 -30.71
C ASP A 320 13.46 -1.45 -32.08
N PHE A 321 12.64 -0.39 -32.12
CA PHE A 321 12.24 0.22 -33.38
C PHE A 321 12.54 1.73 -33.37
N PRO A 322 12.97 2.29 -34.51
CA PRO A 322 13.18 3.72 -34.63
C PRO A 322 11.84 4.46 -34.60
N VAL A 323 11.80 5.55 -33.84
CA VAL A 323 10.67 6.48 -33.78
C VAL A 323 11.08 7.75 -34.52
N ASP A 324 10.48 7.97 -35.69
CA ASP A 324 10.70 9.16 -36.53
C ASP A 324 9.52 10.13 -36.44
N TRP A 325 8.96 10.26 -35.24
CA TRP A 325 7.84 11.17 -35.00
C TRP A 325 8.36 12.57 -34.70
N SER A 326 7.82 13.56 -35.40
CA SER A 326 8.10 14.96 -35.12
C SER A 326 7.47 15.37 -33.78
N PRO A 327 8.10 16.26 -33.00
CA PRO A 327 7.47 16.79 -31.78
C PRO A 327 6.13 17.47 -32.09
N ASP A 328 5.14 17.24 -31.23
CA ASP A 328 3.81 17.85 -31.36
C ASP A 328 3.69 19.06 -30.44
N VAL A 329 3.24 20.20 -30.98
CA VAL A 329 2.92 21.39 -30.18
C VAL A 329 1.44 21.36 -29.83
N VAL A 330 1.13 21.32 -28.53
CA VAL A 330 -0.23 21.13 -28.02
C VAL A 330 -0.64 22.23 -27.05
N SER A 331 -1.94 22.52 -26.99
CA SER A 331 -2.49 23.29 -25.87
C SER A 331 -2.78 22.36 -24.70
N LEU A 332 -2.42 22.78 -23.49
CA LEU A 332 -2.68 22.04 -22.26
C LEU A 332 -3.65 22.82 -21.38
N SER A 333 -4.70 22.15 -20.91
CA SER A 333 -5.54 22.61 -19.81
C SER A 333 -5.68 21.53 -18.73
N TYR A 334 -5.89 21.94 -17.49
CA TYR A 334 -5.92 21.07 -16.32
C TYR A 334 -7.09 21.42 -15.40
N THR A 335 -7.82 20.40 -14.92
CA THR A 335 -8.98 20.56 -14.01
C THR A 335 -8.86 19.77 -12.72
N GLY A 336 -7.65 19.36 -12.32
CA GLY A 336 -7.42 18.46 -11.19
C GLY A 336 -7.41 16.99 -11.61
N SER A 337 -8.59 16.47 -11.95
CA SER A 337 -8.79 15.07 -12.34
C SER A 337 -8.61 14.80 -13.83
N THR A 338 -8.36 15.83 -14.65
CA THR A 338 -8.24 15.69 -16.10
C THR A 338 -7.16 16.62 -16.65
N VAL A 339 -6.34 16.09 -17.56
CA VAL A 339 -5.41 16.84 -18.42
C VAL A 339 -5.97 16.78 -19.85
N ILE A 340 -6.05 17.91 -20.54
CA ILE A 340 -6.50 17.96 -21.94
C ILE A 340 -5.34 18.45 -22.80
N LEU A 341 -4.92 17.66 -23.79
CA LEU A 341 -3.85 17.95 -24.75
C LEU A 341 -4.44 18.16 -26.15
N SER A 342 -4.54 19.40 -26.62
CA SER A 342 -5.16 19.76 -27.90
C SER A 342 -6.53 19.09 -28.12
N GLY A 343 -7.34 19.01 -27.07
CA GLY A 343 -8.65 18.36 -27.07
C GLY A 343 -8.65 16.87 -26.68
N SER A 344 -7.49 16.21 -26.65
CA SER A 344 -7.36 14.82 -26.18
C SER A 344 -7.46 14.77 -24.66
N ARG A 345 -8.50 14.09 -24.14
CA ARG A 345 -8.77 14.00 -22.72
C ARG A 345 -7.99 12.85 -22.06
N MET A 346 -7.19 13.19 -21.05
CA MET A 346 -6.47 12.26 -20.18
C MET A 346 -7.10 12.32 -18.78
N ASN A 347 -7.68 11.23 -18.32
CA ASN A 347 -8.30 11.16 -16.99
C ASN A 347 -7.27 10.71 -15.96
N GLN A 348 -7.40 11.21 -14.72
CA GLN A 348 -6.58 10.76 -13.62
C GLN A 348 -6.92 9.30 -13.30
N VAL A 349 -5.89 8.46 -13.33
CA VAL A 349 -5.99 7.00 -13.17
C VAL A 349 -5.46 6.54 -11.82
N GLN A 350 -4.50 7.28 -11.29
CA GLN A 350 -3.98 7.20 -9.92
C GLN A 350 -3.63 8.63 -9.48
N PRO A 351 -3.43 8.91 -8.19
CA PRO A 351 -2.96 10.22 -7.75
C PRO A 351 -1.69 10.67 -8.52
N GLY A 352 -1.85 11.73 -9.29
CA GLY A 352 -0.81 12.29 -10.16
C GLY A 352 -0.48 11.49 -11.43
N VAL A 353 -1.23 10.46 -11.81
CA VAL A 353 -1.05 9.74 -13.09
C VAL A 353 -2.28 9.95 -13.94
N TYR A 354 -2.09 10.30 -15.21
CA TYR A 354 -3.16 10.55 -16.16
C TYR A 354 -3.01 9.60 -17.35
N SER A 355 -4.12 9.05 -17.83
CA SER A 355 -4.13 8.20 -19.02
C SER A 355 -5.30 8.53 -19.94
N GLY A 356 -5.09 8.35 -21.24
CA GLY A 356 -6.06 8.64 -22.28
C GLY A 356 -5.48 8.35 -23.66
N VAL A 357 -6.25 8.67 -24.71
CA VAL A 357 -5.84 8.47 -26.10
C VAL A 357 -5.42 9.81 -26.70
N PHE A 358 -4.22 9.88 -27.26
CA PHE A 358 -3.72 11.01 -28.03
C PHE A 358 -3.64 10.63 -29.51
N THR A 359 -4.15 11.47 -30.40
CA THR A 359 -4.02 11.27 -31.85
C THR A 359 -2.88 12.14 -32.38
N LEU A 360 -1.84 11.50 -32.89
CA LEU A 360 -0.72 12.16 -33.56
C LEU A 360 -1.19 12.93 -34.80
N ALA A 361 -0.39 13.90 -35.27
CA ALA A 361 -0.66 14.63 -36.51
C ALA A 361 -0.78 13.73 -37.76
N ASN A 362 -0.16 12.54 -37.74
CA ASN A 362 -0.26 11.54 -38.80
C ASN A 362 -1.56 10.69 -38.73
N GLY A 363 -2.44 10.94 -37.76
CA GLY A 363 -3.69 10.23 -37.55
C GLY A 363 -3.60 8.98 -36.67
N ASN A 364 -2.41 8.58 -36.23
CA ASN A 364 -2.26 7.42 -35.34
C ASN A 364 -2.73 7.74 -33.93
N ALA A 365 -3.61 6.90 -33.38
CA ALA A 365 -4.04 6.97 -32.00
C ALA A 365 -3.08 6.18 -31.10
N LEU A 366 -2.62 6.81 -30.02
CA LEU A 366 -1.70 6.25 -29.03
C LEU A 366 -2.34 6.32 -27.66
N GLN A 367 -2.17 5.29 -26.84
CA GLN A 367 -2.53 5.35 -25.43
C GLN A 367 -1.40 6.01 -24.65
N PHE A 368 -1.67 7.15 -24.03
CA PHE A 368 -0.71 7.86 -23.19
C PHE A 368 -0.91 7.49 -21.72
N THR A 369 0.18 7.37 -20.99
CA THR A 369 0.22 7.35 -19.52
C THR A 369 1.29 8.34 -19.07
N ILE A 370 0.88 9.43 -18.42
CA ILE A 370 1.74 10.57 -18.09
C ILE A 370 1.65 10.95 -16.62
N ARG A 371 2.76 11.43 -16.06
CA ARG A 371 2.88 11.93 -14.68
C ARG A 371 3.54 13.32 -14.70
N PRO A 372 2.97 14.34 -14.04
CA PRO A 372 3.61 15.62 -13.90
C PRO A 372 4.80 15.47 -12.94
N VAL A 373 5.96 15.97 -13.38
CA VAL A 373 7.19 16.06 -12.59
C VAL A 373 7.35 17.47 -12.02
N SER A 374 6.82 18.48 -12.71
CA SER A 374 6.74 19.87 -12.26
C SER A 374 5.51 20.56 -12.88
N SER A 375 5.28 21.84 -12.57
CA SER A 375 4.24 22.63 -13.22
C SER A 375 4.50 22.90 -14.71
N THR A 376 5.67 22.53 -15.24
CA THR A 376 6.11 22.75 -16.62
C THR A 376 6.66 21.49 -17.30
N LEU A 377 6.55 20.32 -16.66
CA LEU A 377 7.10 19.06 -17.17
C LEU A 377 6.22 17.86 -16.82
N PHE A 378 5.91 17.04 -17.82
CA PHE A 378 5.47 15.66 -17.66
C PHE A 378 6.51 14.69 -18.20
N THR A 379 6.52 13.50 -17.62
CA THR A 379 7.15 12.30 -18.20
C THR A 379 6.10 11.21 -18.34
N GLY A 380 6.32 10.27 -19.23
CA GLY A 380 5.37 9.19 -19.43
C GLY A 380 5.72 8.30 -20.60
N GLN A 381 4.72 7.54 -21.04
CA GLN A 381 4.84 6.58 -22.12
C GLN A 381 3.66 6.68 -23.08
N ALA A 382 3.92 6.47 -24.36
CA ALA A 382 2.92 6.17 -25.38
C ALA A 382 2.97 4.68 -25.70
N GLN A 383 1.80 4.04 -25.68
CA GLN A 383 1.62 2.65 -26.08
C GLN A 383 0.80 2.59 -27.37
N LEU A 384 1.21 1.69 -28.26
CA LEU A 384 0.46 1.36 -29.46
C LEU A 384 0.48 -0.16 -29.70
N THR A 385 -0.66 -0.68 -30.13
CA THR A 385 -0.74 -2.06 -30.60
C THR A 385 -0.66 -2.06 -32.13
N GLY A 386 0.25 -2.83 -32.68
CA GLY A 386 0.48 -2.92 -34.13
C GLY A 386 0.66 -4.37 -34.58
N VAL A 387 0.75 -4.56 -35.89
CA VAL A 387 1.13 -5.86 -36.47
C VAL A 387 2.54 -5.73 -37.06
N VAL A 388 3.49 -6.52 -36.57
CA VAL A 388 4.86 -6.61 -37.10
C VAL A 388 5.09 -8.02 -37.59
N GLU A 389 5.40 -8.15 -38.88
CA GLU A 389 5.61 -9.45 -39.54
C GLU A 389 4.46 -10.46 -39.35
N GLY A 390 3.23 -9.97 -39.21
CA GLY A 390 2.04 -10.81 -38.99
C GLY A 390 1.73 -11.11 -37.53
N HIS A 391 2.54 -10.63 -36.59
CA HIS A 391 2.33 -10.79 -35.15
C HIS A 391 1.74 -9.54 -34.52
N THR A 392 0.78 -9.70 -33.61
CA THR A 392 0.27 -8.58 -32.81
C THR A 392 1.30 -8.22 -31.74
N CYS A 393 1.74 -6.96 -31.74
CA CYS A 393 2.79 -6.48 -30.86
C CYS A 393 2.34 -5.25 -30.07
N SER A 394 2.70 -5.22 -28.79
CA SER A 394 2.59 -4.05 -27.95
C SER A 394 3.90 -3.29 -28.02
N ASN A 395 3.84 -2.01 -28.40
CA ASN A 395 5.00 -1.14 -28.46
C ASN A 395 4.86 0.00 -27.47
N THR A 396 5.95 0.31 -26.77
CA THR A 396 6.03 1.40 -25.80
C THR A 396 7.13 2.36 -26.21
N ILE A 397 6.85 3.66 -26.09
CA ILE A 397 7.77 4.76 -26.39
C ILE A 397 7.75 5.72 -25.22
N ASP A 398 8.91 6.02 -24.64
CA ASP A 398 9.00 7.05 -23.61
C ASP A 398 8.78 8.43 -24.23
N LEU A 399 8.12 9.31 -23.50
CA LEU A 399 7.85 10.68 -23.92
C LEU A 399 8.03 11.69 -22.80
N THR A 400 8.33 12.91 -23.22
CA THR A 400 8.43 14.10 -22.37
C THR A 400 7.48 15.16 -22.90
N ILE A 401 6.70 15.79 -22.03
CA ILE A 401 5.85 16.93 -22.39
C ILE A 401 6.33 18.13 -21.60
N SER A 402 6.89 19.13 -22.26
CA SER A 402 7.45 20.32 -21.61
C SER A 402 6.75 21.59 -22.05
N ARG A 403 6.56 22.54 -21.13
CA ARG A 403 6.05 23.86 -21.46
C ARG A 403 7.12 24.66 -22.21
N ASN A 404 6.71 25.32 -23.29
CA ASN A 404 7.59 26.22 -24.06
C ASN A 404 7.88 27.53 -23.33
#